data_AF-A0A7S1J0C3-F1
#
_entry.id   AF-A0A7S1J0C3-F1
#
_cell.length_a   1.000
_cell.length_b   1.000
_cell.length_c   1.000
_cell.angle_alpha   90.00
_cell.angle_beta   90.00
_cell.angle_gamma   90.00
#
_symmetry.space_group_name_H-M   'P 1'
#
loop_
_entity.id
_entity.type
_entity.pdbx_description
1 polymer ?
#
loop_
_entity_poly.entity_id
_entity_poly.type
_entity_poly.pdbx_seq_one_letter_code
_entity_poly.pdbx_strand_id
1 'polypeptide(L)'
;MDADPNGLGVTDQDPLVVTFGGDDEVQLVSEGAMVGDVVSDFDILRCPILMHDPTRTTFLDDLQELAAFLLERKAQVQKSLQARVVVSSTIDWSAEECERKHLVLQELISSLTRKSVRQLILLHASASYRSRCMDSLRNKLQRVDRCAATLESLVGRRQQVEASVVQVQQDMKEAVMNIRKVQAEIEQCISKLSDGREIHIIGDINCL
;
A
#
# COMPACT_ATOMS: atom_id res chain seq x y z
N MET A 1 31.59 -41.60 -40.99
CA MET A 1 32.29 -41.47 -39.71
C MET A 1 32.41 -39.99 -39.37
N ASP A 2 31.53 -39.37 -38.62
CA ASP A 2 30.10 -39.52 -38.32
C ASP A 2 29.69 -38.16 -37.77
N ALA A 3 28.44 -37.79 -37.97
CA ALA A 3 27.83 -36.59 -37.45
C ALA A 3 27.57 -36.71 -35.94
N ASP A 4 27.60 -35.59 -35.22
CA ASP A 4 26.46 -35.14 -34.41
C ASP A 4 26.64 -33.69 -33.92
N PRO A 5 25.79 -32.74 -34.35
CA PRO A 5 25.67 -31.40 -33.80
C PRO A 5 24.29 -31.23 -33.16
N ASN A 6 24.11 -31.62 -31.89
CA ASN A 6 22.92 -31.27 -31.12
C ASN A 6 23.28 -31.10 -29.64
N GLY A 7 23.81 -29.93 -29.32
CA GLY A 7 23.92 -29.41 -27.96
C GLY A 7 23.04 -28.17 -27.83
N LEU A 8 21.73 -28.38 -27.66
CA LEU A 8 20.78 -27.34 -27.28
C LEU A 8 21.11 -26.84 -25.88
N GLY A 9 22.00 -25.86 -25.81
CA GLY A 9 22.23 -25.04 -24.62
C GLY A 9 21.07 -24.08 -24.42
N VAL A 10 19.93 -24.59 -23.95
CA VAL A 10 18.91 -23.76 -23.31
C VAL A 10 19.52 -23.31 -21.99
N THR A 11 20.14 -22.13 -22.00
CA THR A 11 20.52 -21.46 -20.76
C THR A 11 19.23 -21.02 -20.10
N ASP A 12 18.92 -21.72 -19.01
CA ASP A 12 17.93 -21.41 -18.00
C ASP A 12 18.18 -19.96 -17.56
N GLN A 13 17.49 -19.00 -18.18
CA GLN A 13 17.52 -17.60 -17.74
C GLN A 13 16.63 -17.51 -16.52
N ASP A 14 17.31 -17.39 -15.38
CA ASP A 14 16.85 -17.05 -14.04
C ASP A 14 15.37 -16.60 -13.94
N PRO A 15 14.56 -17.22 -13.06
CA PRO A 15 13.24 -16.71 -12.77
C PRO A 15 13.39 -15.30 -12.16
N LEU A 16 12.96 -14.28 -12.92
CA LEU A 16 12.96 -12.89 -12.46
C LEU A 16 11.98 -12.74 -11.30
N VAL A 17 12.50 -12.89 -10.09
CA VAL A 17 11.91 -12.40 -8.86
C VAL A 17 11.81 -10.88 -9.00
N VAL A 18 10.61 -10.40 -9.35
CA VAL A 18 10.28 -9.00 -9.15
C VAL A 18 10.15 -8.82 -7.64
N THR A 19 11.24 -8.44 -6.98
CA THR A 19 11.20 -7.98 -5.60
C THR A 19 10.48 -6.64 -5.60
N PHE A 20 9.14 -6.69 -5.52
CA PHE A 20 8.39 -5.59 -4.95
C PHE A 20 8.91 -5.48 -3.52
N GLY A 21 9.82 -4.53 -3.28
CA GLY A 21 10.22 -4.13 -1.94
C GLY A 21 8.94 -3.96 -1.14
N GLY A 22 8.79 -4.85 -0.15
CA GLY A 22 7.52 -5.21 0.45
C GLY A 22 6.74 -4.03 0.98
N ASP A 23 5.48 -4.31 1.27
CA ASP A 23 4.54 -3.44 1.97
C ASP A 23 5.09 -3.02 3.34
N ASP A 24 6.01 -2.06 3.34
CA ASP A 24 6.15 -1.15 4.44
C ASP A 24 4.95 -0.21 4.33
N GLU A 25 3.82 -0.67 4.88
CA GLU A 25 2.91 0.24 5.57
C GLU A 25 3.81 1.24 6.29
N VAL A 26 3.76 2.52 5.89
CA VAL A 26 4.63 3.54 6.46
C VAL A 26 4.21 3.71 7.91
N GLN A 27 4.70 2.81 8.75
CA GLN A 27 4.61 2.85 10.18
C GLN A 27 5.57 3.97 10.54
N LEU A 28 5.05 5.19 10.51
CA LEU A 28 5.65 6.32 11.20
C LEU A 28 5.59 5.94 12.68
N VAL A 29 6.54 5.12 13.11
CA VAL A 29 6.79 4.85 14.52
C VAL A 29 7.04 6.22 15.12
N SER A 30 6.06 6.69 15.89
CA SER A 30 6.23 7.83 16.77
C SER A 30 7.12 7.37 17.92
N GLU A 31 8.39 7.11 17.63
CA GLU A 31 9.39 7.14 18.68
C GLU A 31 9.42 8.58 19.16
N GLY A 32 8.94 8.77 20.38
CA GLY A 32 8.98 10.02 21.12
C GLY A 32 10.42 10.48 21.24
N ALA A 33 10.90 11.17 20.22
CA ALA A 33 12.12 11.94 20.27
C ALA A 33 11.80 13.18 21.11
N MET A 34 11.90 13.02 22.43
CA MET A 34 12.20 14.10 23.36
C MET A 34 13.61 14.62 23.05
N VAL A 35 13.79 15.20 21.86
CA VAL A 35 14.94 16.06 21.57
C VAL A 35 14.43 17.45 21.90
N GLY A 36 14.67 17.84 23.16
CA GLY A 36 14.49 19.20 23.61
C GLY A 36 15.42 20.10 22.81
N ASP A 37 14.93 20.55 21.67
CA ASP A 37 15.40 21.78 21.06
C ASP A 37 14.96 22.88 22.02
N VAL A 38 15.92 23.52 22.67
CA VAL A 38 15.65 24.64 23.57
C VAL A 38 15.11 25.76 22.69
N VAL A 39 13.78 25.81 22.59
CA VAL A 39 13.06 26.89 21.93
C VAL A 39 13.49 28.17 22.61
N SER A 40 14.18 29.02 21.87
CA SER A 40 14.58 30.32 22.38
C SER A 40 13.32 31.07 22.83
N ASP A 41 13.36 31.79 23.96
CA ASP A 41 12.17 32.47 24.53
C ASP A 41 11.45 33.38 23.50
N PHE A 42 12.16 33.80 22.45
CA PHE A 42 11.64 34.57 21.32
C PHE A 42 10.78 33.77 20.32
N ASP A 43 11.06 32.49 20.14
CA ASP A 43 10.31 31.60 19.24
C ASP A 43 8.95 31.19 19.83
N ILE A 44 8.83 31.21 21.16
CA ILE A 44 7.57 30.98 21.90
C ILE A 44 6.52 32.04 21.52
N LEU A 45 6.95 33.29 21.28
CA LEU A 45 6.06 34.41 20.92
C LEU A 45 5.62 34.41 19.45
N ARG A 46 6.29 33.63 18.58
CA ARG A 46 5.95 33.52 17.15
C ARG A 46 5.14 32.27 16.82
N CYS A 47 5.18 31.26 17.69
CA CYS A 47 4.35 30.08 17.54
C CYS A 47 2.94 30.37 18.06
N PRO A 48 1.86 29.99 17.34
CA PRO A 48 0.53 29.99 17.92
C PRO A 48 0.58 29.21 19.25
N ILE A 49 0.05 29.77 20.33
CA ILE A 49 0.20 29.27 21.72
C ILE A 49 -0.08 27.76 21.85
N LEU A 50 -0.98 27.22 21.00
CA LEU A 50 -1.38 25.82 20.98
C LEU A 50 -0.41 24.88 20.22
N MET A 51 0.60 25.42 19.55
CA MET A 51 1.65 24.67 18.84
C MET A 51 2.86 24.39 19.74
N HIS A 52 2.94 25.05 20.90
CA HIS A 52 3.98 24.80 21.89
C HIS A 52 3.59 23.58 22.73
N ASP A 53 4.44 22.54 22.71
CA ASP A 53 4.13 21.22 23.27
C ASP A 53 3.74 21.22 24.76
N PRO A 54 4.46 21.92 25.68
CA PRO A 54 4.08 21.90 27.09
C PRO A 54 2.79 22.69 27.35
N THR A 55 2.59 23.83 26.69
CA THR A 55 1.35 24.63 26.83
C THR A 55 0.13 23.87 26.31
N ARG A 56 0.31 23.13 25.21
CA ARG A 56 -0.74 22.29 24.62
C ARG A 56 -1.07 21.10 25.53
N THR A 57 -0.07 20.52 26.19
CA THR A 57 -0.27 19.41 27.12
C THR A 57 -1.08 19.88 28.32
N THR A 58 -0.68 20.98 28.98
CA THR A 58 -1.45 21.58 30.07
C THR A 58 -2.88 21.92 29.65
N PHE A 59 -3.06 22.52 28.48
CA PHE A 59 -4.40 22.83 27.98
C PHE A 59 -5.26 21.59 27.74
N LEU A 60 -4.68 20.50 27.23
CA LEU A 60 -5.41 19.24 27.09
C LEU A 60 -5.75 18.61 28.44
N ASP A 61 -4.83 18.66 29.39
CA ASP A 61 -5.04 18.15 30.74
C ASP A 61 -6.19 18.92 31.42
N ASP A 62 -6.21 20.25 31.31
CA ASP A 62 -7.30 21.10 31.80
C ASP A 62 -8.66 20.74 31.14
N LEU A 63 -8.67 20.47 29.83
CA LEU A 63 -9.89 20.04 29.13
C LEU A 63 -10.36 18.65 29.57
N GLN A 64 -9.43 17.73 29.84
CA GLN A 64 -9.73 16.39 30.35
C GLN A 64 -10.26 16.46 31.79
N GLU A 65 -9.66 17.29 32.64
CA GLU A 65 -10.13 17.56 34.00
C GLU A 65 -11.54 18.14 33.97
N LEU A 66 -11.81 19.13 33.11
CA LEU A 66 -13.15 19.68 32.94
C LEU A 66 -14.16 18.64 32.45
N ALA A 67 -13.76 17.75 31.54
CA ALA A 67 -14.63 16.66 31.07
C ALA A 67 -14.97 15.68 32.19
N ALA A 68 -14.01 15.34 33.05
CA ALA A 68 -14.21 14.50 34.23
C ALA A 68 -15.12 15.19 35.26
N PHE A 69 -14.90 16.48 35.51
CA PHE A 69 -15.74 17.30 36.39
C PHE A 69 -17.21 17.29 35.94
N LEU A 70 -17.47 17.45 34.64
CA LEU A 70 -18.85 17.42 34.12
C LEU A 70 -19.52 16.06 34.28
N LEU A 71 -18.76 14.96 34.17
CA LEU A 71 -19.27 13.61 34.36
C LEU A 71 -19.63 13.36 35.83
N GLU A 72 -18.75 13.76 36.75
CA GLU A 72 -19.02 13.69 38.19
C GLU A 72 -20.21 14.57 38.57
N ARG A 73 -20.29 15.78 38.02
CA ARG A 73 -21.39 16.71 38.25
C ARG A 73 -22.73 16.13 37.77
N LYS A 74 -22.78 15.52 36.59
CA LYS A 74 -23.96 14.81 36.10
C LYS A 74 -24.39 13.71 37.07
N ALA A 75 -23.45 12.88 37.52
CA ALA A 75 -23.73 11.80 38.47
C ALA A 75 -24.23 12.34 39.82
N GLN A 76 -23.68 13.45 40.29
CA GLN A 76 -24.12 14.13 41.51
C GLN A 76 -25.54 14.67 41.38
N VAL A 77 -25.86 15.36 40.27
CA VAL A 77 -27.20 15.89 40.01
C VAL A 77 -28.22 14.75 39.94
N GLN A 78 -27.92 13.66 39.22
CA GLN A 78 -28.79 12.48 39.15
C GLN A 78 -29.03 11.84 40.53
N LYS A 79 -27.98 11.69 41.35
CA LYS A 79 -28.09 11.16 42.72
C LYS A 79 -28.90 12.08 43.64
N SER A 80 -28.72 13.40 43.52
CA SER A 80 -29.46 14.39 44.33
C SER A 80 -30.96 14.39 44.03
N LEU A 81 -31.34 14.21 42.76
CA LEU A 81 -32.73 14.06 42.34
C LEU A 81 -33.36 12.78 42.91
N GLN A 82 -32.61 11.66 42.93
CA GLN A 82 -33.07 10.40 43.52
C GLN A 82 -33.20 10.47 45.05
N ALA A 83 -32.26 11.15 45.72
CA ALA A 83 -32.25 11.29 47.17
C ALA A 83 -33.19 12.40 47.70
N ARG A 84 -33.80 13.20 46.81
CA ARG A 84 -34.63 14.38 47.16
C ARG A 84 -33.91 15.36 48.11
N VAL A 85 -32.59 15.44 47.98
CA VAL A 85 -31.73 16.36 48.75
C VAL A 85 -31.43 17.57 47.88
N VAL A 86 -31.82 18.77 48.34
CA VAL A 86 -31.45 20.02 47.67
C VAL A 86 -30.00 20.34 48.01
N VAL A 87 -29.08 19.96 47.12
CA VAL A 87 -27.68 20.37 47.22
C VAL A 87 -27.58 21.76 46.58
N SER A 88 -27.54 22.80 47.41
CA SER A 88 -27.25 24.17 46.97
C SER A 88 -25.79 24.25 46.52
N SER A 89 -25.59 24.37 45.22
CA SER A 89 -24.28 24.62 44.61
C SER A 89 -24.38 25.88 43.75
N THR A 90 -23.30 26.65 43.66
CA THR A 90 -23.23 27.92 42.92
C THR A 90 -23.45 27.81 41.40
N ILE A 91 -23.59 26.59 40.86
CA ILE A 91 -23.73 26.29 39.44
C ILE A 91 -24.97 25.39 39.24
N ASP A 92 -26.08 26.02 38.89
CA ASP A 92 -27.36 25.35 38.57
C ASP A 92 -27.34 24.81 37.14
N TRP A 93 -26.57 23.74 36.89
CA TRP A 93 -26.65 23.01 35.62
C TRP A 93 -27.53 21.79 35.75
N SER A 94 -28.39 21.58 34.76
CA SER A 94 -29.15 20.34 34.64
C SER A 94 -28.24 19.18 34.21
N ALA A 95 -28.67 17.94 34.49
CA ALA A 95 -27.92 16.75 34.06
C ALA A 95 -27.76 16.69 32.51
N GLU A 96 -28.74 17.20 31.77
CA GLU A 96 -28.72 17.28 30.31
C GLU A 96 -27.71 18.34 29.81
N GLU A 97 -27.61 19.47 30.49
CA GLU A 97 -26.62 20.51 30.17
C GLU A 97 -25.19 20.05 30.42
N CYS A 98 -24.97 19.31 31.52
CA CYS A 98 -23.68 18.68 31.80
C CYS A 98 -23.30 17.68 30.70
N GLU A 99 -24.24 16.85 30.26
CA GLU A 99 -24.00 15.88 29.18
C GLU A 99 -23.67 16.58 27.85
N ARG A 100 -24.46 17.60 27.47
CA ARG A 100 -24.24 18.34 26.23
C ARG A 100 -22.86 19.01 26.23
N LYS A 101 -22.47 19.64 27.34
CA LYS A 101 -21.14 20.25 27.48
C LYS A 101 -20.02 19.22 27.43
N HIS A 102 -20.22 18.05 28.04
CA HIS A 102 -19.26 16.95 27.99
C HIS A 102 -19.05 16.47 26.55
N LEU A 103 -20.13 16.28 25.77
CA LEU A 103 -20.03 15.86 24.37
C LEU A 103 -19.27 16.88 23.51
N VAL A 104 -19.54 18.18 23.68
CA VAL A 104 -18.82 19.25 22.97
C VAL A 104 -17.33 19.24 23.32
N LEU A 105 -16.98 19.01 24.59
CA LEU A 105 -15.58 18.91 25.01
C LEU A 105 -14.90 17.67 24.44
N GLN A 106 -15.57 16.52 24.39
CA GLN A 106 -15.04 15.32 23.75
C GLN A 106 -14.78 15.53 22.26
N GLU A 107 -15.72 16.19 21.56
CA GLU A 107 -15.54 16.56 20.17
C GLU A 107 -14.33 17.49 19.98
N LEU A 108 -14.22 18.52 20.83
CA LEU A 108 -13.09 19.44 20.81
C LEU A 108 -11.76 18.72 21.07
N ILE A 109 -11.67 17.88 22.11
CA ILE A 109 -10.46 17.09 22.42
C ILE A 109 -10.11 16.18 21.24
N SER A 110 -11.09 15.51 20.64
CA SER A 110 -10.87 14.65 19.46
C SER A 110 -10.34 15.44 18.26
N SER A 111 -10.83 16.66 18.05
CA SER A 111 -10.39 17.55 16.97
C SER A 111 -8.94 18.00 17.18
N LEU A 112 -8.56 18.33 18.42
CA LEU A 112 -7.23 18.80 18.80
C LEU A 112 -6.19 17.68 18.90
N THR A 113 -6.62 16.44 19.12
CA THR A 113 -5.76 15.25 19.20
C THR A 113 -5.68 14.47 17.89
N ARG A 114 -6.38 14.93 16.84
CA ARG A 114 -6.34 14.30 15.52
C ARG A 114 -4.90 14.16 15.02
N LYS A 115 -4.60 13.01 14.41
CA LYS A 115 -3.25 12.69 13.87
C LYS A 115 -2.70 13.79 12.97
N SER A 116 -3.55 14.40 12.13
CA SER A 116 -3.19 15.49 11.24
C SER A 116 -2.72 16.76 11.99
N VAL A 117 -3.34 17.09 13.11
CA VAL A 117 -2.96 18.25 13.94
C VAL A 117 -1.62 17.97 14.63
N ARG A 118 -1.43 16.75 15.15
CA ARG A 118 -0.14 16.33 15.73
C ARG A 118 0.99 16.38 14.70
N GLN A 119 0.75 15.88 13.49
CA GLN A 119 1.72 15.94 12.40
C GLN A 119 2.04 17.38 11.98
N LEU A 120 1.03 18.26 11.95
CA LEU A 120 1.22 19.68 11.65
C LEU A 120 2.07 20.39 12.72
N ILE A 121 1.83 20.09 14.00
CA ILE A 121 2.64 20.59 15.11
C ILE A 121 4.10 20.13 14.94
N LEU A 122 4.32 18.84 14.67
CA LEU A 122 5.68 18.30 14.44
C LEU A 122 6.36 18.94 13.22
N LEU A 123 5.60 19.19 12.15
CA LEU A 123 6.10 19.89 10.96
C LEU A 123 6.50 21.33 11.28
N HIS A 124 5.79 22.01 12.17
CA HIS A 124 6.12 23.37 12.56
C HIS A 124 7.28 23.41 13.56
N ALA A 125 7.23 22.58 14.60
CA ALA A 125 8.17 22.61 15.72
C ALA A 125 9.54 22.02 15.40
N SER A 126 9.62 20.97 14.57
CA SER A 126 10.89 20.25 14.33
C SER A 126 11.38 20.41 12.88
N ALA A 127 12.53 21.04 12.72
CA ALA A 127 13.24 21.08 11.43
C ALA A 127 13.62 19.67 10.94
N SER A 128 14.03 18.80 11.85
CA SER A 128 14.36 17.40 11.54
C SER A 128 13.16 16.61 11.03
N TYR A 129 11.96 16.83 11.59
CA TYR A 129 10.74 16.20 11.10
C TYR A 129 10.39 16.67 9.69
N ARG A 130 10.52 17.99 9.41
CA ARG A 130 10.36 18.53 8.04
C ARG A 130 11.32 17.86 7.05
N SER A 131 12.59 17.73 7.40
CA SER A 131 13.59 17.08 6.54
C SER A 131 13.21 15.63 6.24
N ARG A 132 12.82 14.86 7.26
CA ARG A 132 12.36 13.47 7.08
C ARG A 132 11.12 13.37 6.20
N CYS A 133 10.15 14.28 6.34
CA CYS A 133 8.98 14.34 5.48
C CYS A 133 9.37 14.65 4.02
N MET A 134 10.29 15.58 3.80
CA MET A 134 10.82 15.88 2.46
C MET A 134 11.54 14.67 1.85
N ASP A 135 12.36 13.97 2.62
CA ASP A 135 13.08 12.79 2.14
C ASP A 135 12.13 11.62 1.84
N SER A 136 11.11 11.41 2.67
CA SER A 136 10.05 10.44 2.40
C SER A 136 9.31 10.77 1.10
N LEU A 137 8.99 12.05 0.86
CA LEU A 137 8.34 12.48 -0.37
C LEU A 137 9.24 12.29 -1.60
N ARG A 138 10.53 12.62 -1.49
CA ARG A 138 11.53 12.38 -2.55
C ARG A 138 11.65 10.89 -2.87
N ASN A 139 11.74 10.04 -1.85
CA ASN A 139 11.81 8.59 -2.04
C ASN A 139 10.55 8.04 -2.72
N LYS A 140 9.36 8.53 -2.35
CA LYS A 140 8.10 8.15 -3.02
C LYS A 140 8.09 8.59 -4.48
N LEU A 141 8.54 9.82 -4.78
CA LEU A 141 8.64 10.31 -6.16
C LEU A 141 9.60 9.44 -6.98
N GLN A 142 10.79 9.14 -6.46
CA GLN A 142 11.74 8.23 -7.12
C GLN A 142 11.16 6.84 -7.37
N ARG A 143 10.34 6.31 -6.45
CA ARG A 143 9.64 5.02 -6.65
C ARG A 143 8.63 5.09 -7.79
N VAL A 144 7.89 6.18 -7.90
CA VAL A 144 6.94 6.41 -9.00
C VAL A 144 7.69 6.47 -10.33
N ASP A 145 8.80 7.22 -10.41
CA ASP A 145 9.61 7.32 -11.63
C ASP A 145 10.19 5.95 -12.05
N ARG A 146 10.70 5.17 -11.10
CA ARG A 146 11.16 3.80 -11.36
C ARG A 146 10.03 2.90 -11.83
N CYS A 147 8.85 3.01 -11.23
CA CYS A 147 7.69 2.23 -11.63
C CYS A 147 7.28 2.56 -13.08
N ALA A 148 7.27 3.85 -13.45
CA ALA A 148 7.01 4.28 -14.81
C ALA A 148 8.02 3.68 -15.81
N ALA A 149 9.32 3.75 -15.50
CA ALA A 149 10.36 3.15 -16.33
C ALA A 149 10.23 1.62 -16.46
N THR A 150 9.87 0.92 -15.37
CA THR A 150 9.62 -0.53 -15.42
C THR A 150 8.41 -0.88 -16.27
N LEU A 151 7.36 -0.06 -16.22
CA LEU A 151 6.15 -0.28 -17.03
C LEU A 151 6.48 -0.14 -18.52
N GLU A 152 7.27 0.86 -18.90
CA GLU A 152 7.73 1.03 -20.28
C GLU A 152 8.57 -0.16 -20.76
N SER A 153 9.49 -0.64 -19.93
CA SER A 153 10.29 -1.85 -20.23
C SER A 153 9.42 -3.10 -20.38
N LEU A 154 8.39 -3.27 -19.54
CA LEU A 154 7.44 -4.38 -19.63
C LEU A 154 6.59 -4.31 -20.91
N VAL A 155 6.18 -3.12 -21.33
CA VAL A 155 5.46 -2.93 -22.60
C VAL A 155 6.36 -3.32 -23.79
N GLY A 156 7.64 -2.91 -23.78
CA GLY A 156 8.60 -3.31 -24.81
C GLY A 156 8.83 -4.83 -24.84
N ARG A 157 9.01 -5.47 -23.67
CA ARG A 157 9.13 -6.94 -23.57
C ARG A 157 7.86 -7.65 -24.04
N ARG A 158 6.67 -7.13 -23.73
CA ARG A 158 5.41 -7.70 -24.21
C ARG A 158 5.36 -7.71 -25.74
N GLN A 159 5.72 -6.59 -26.38
CA GLN A 159 5.78 -6.49 -27.84
C GLN A 159 6.79 -7.47 -28.45
N GLN A 160 7.97 -7.64 -27.81
CA GLN A 160 8.97 -8.61 -28.25
C GLN A 160 8.45 -10.05 -28.15
N VAL A 161 7.77 -10.39 -27.04
CA VAL A 161 7.17 -11.72 -26.87
C VAL A 161 6.07 -11.96 -27.88
N GLU A 162 5.19 -10.98 -28.12
CA GLU A 162 4.16 -11.06 -29.16
C GLU A 162 4.77 -11.31 -30.54
N ALA A 163 5.84 -10.60 -30.90
CA ALA A 163 6.55 -10.82 -32.15
C ALA A 163 7.17 -12.23 -32.23
N SER A 164 7.80 -12.71 -31.15
CA SER A 164 8.36 -14.07 -31.11
C SER A 164 7.28 -15.15 -31.20
N VAL A 165 6.11 -14.94 -30.60
CA VAL A 165 4.99 -15.88 -30.68
C VAL A 165 4.49 -15.99 -32.11
N VAL A 166 4.37 -14.86 -32.83
CA VAL A 166 3.98 -14.87 -34.25
C VAL A 166 4.99 -15.62 -35.10
N GLN A 167 6.30 -15.39 -34.89
CA GLN A 167 7.35 -16.11 -35.61
C GLN A 167 7.30 -17.63 -35.34
N VAL A 168 7.27 -18.02 -34.06
CA VAL A 168 7.21 -19.44 -33.68
C VAL A 168 5.94 -20.12 -34.20
N GLN A 169 4.80 -19.41 -34.22
CA GLN A 169 3.57 -19.94 -34.82
C GLN A 169 3.69 -20.14 -36.33
N GLN A 170 4.40 -19.27 -37.04
CA GLN A 170 4.66 -19.45 -38.46
C GLN A 170 5.56 -20.66 -38.71
N ASP A 171 6.68 -20.76 -37.98
CA ASP A 171 7.61 -21.89 -38.10
C ASP A 171 6.92 -23.22 -37.77
N MET A 172 6.06 -23.23 -36.76
CA MET A 172 5.26 -24.40 -36.39
C MET A 172 4.31 -24.81 -37.52
N LYS A 173 3.64 -23.87 -38.19
CA LYS A 173 2.77 -24.17 -39.34
C LYS A 173 3.56 -24.74 -40.52
N GLU A 174 4.74 -24.19 -40.81
CA GLU A 174 5.62 -24.69 -41.86
C GLU A 174 6.10 -26.12 -41.56
N ALA A 175 6.51 -26.38 -40.32
CA ALA A 175 6.88 -27.72 -39.87
C ALA A 175 5.71 -28.72 -40.00
N VAL A 176 4.50 -28.35 -39.56
CA VAL A 176 3.29 -29.20 -39.71
C VAL A 176 2.99 -29.50 -41.18
N MET A 177 3.09 -28.52 -42.07
CA MET A 177 2.90 -28.74 -43.51
C MET A 177 3.93 -29.71 -44.08
N ASN A 178 5.20 -29.58 -43.70
CA ASN A 178 6.26 -30.47 -44.15
C ASN A 178 6.07 -31.91 -43.63
N ILE A 179 5.67 -32.06 -42.37
CA ILE A 179 5.38 -33.37 -41.79
C ILE A 179 4.20 -34.03 -42.52
N ARG A 180 3.12 -33.28 -42.83
CA ARG A 180 1.98 -33.81 -43.59
C ARG A 180 2.35 -34.23 -45.01
N LYS A 181 3.27 -33.51 -45.68
CA LYS A 181 3.80 -33.92 -46.99
C LYS A 181 4.57 -35.24 -46.89
N VAL A 182 5.48 -35.35 -45.93
CA VAL A 182 6.27 -36.57 -45.70
C VAL A 182 5.35 -37.74 -45.34
N GLN A 183 4.33 -37.52 -44.51
CA GLN A 183 3.33 -38.53 -44.18
C GLN A 183 2.62 -39.05 -45.43
N ALA A 184 2.15 -38.16 -46.32
CA ALA A 184 1.48 -38.56 -47.55
C ALA A 184 2.42 -39.35 -48.50
N GLU A 185 3.69 -38.97 -48.59
CA GLU A 185 4.69 -39.70 -49.38
C GLU A 185 4.93 -41.11 -48.81
N ILE A 186 5.00 -41.25 -47.49
CA ILE A 186 5.17 -42.53 -46.81
C ILE A 186 3.93 -43.41 -47.00
N GLU A 187 2.73 -42.87 -46.80
CA GLU A 187 1.46 -43.59 -47.03
C GLU A 187 1.36 -44.13 -48.46
N GLN A 188 1.76 -43.33 -49.45
CA GLN A 188 1.83 -43.77 -50.84
C GLN A 188 2.87 -44.88 -51.06
N CYS A 189 4.05 -44.78 -50.44
CA CYS A 189 5.08 -45.81 -50.54
C CYS A 189 4.64 -47.14 -49.91
N ILE A 190 4.02 -47.10 -48.74
CA ILE A 190 3.56 -48.29 -48.02
C ILE A 190 2.35 -48.92 -48.74
N SER A 191 1.43 -48.11 -49.27
CA SER A 191 0.27 -48.60 -50.03
C SER A 191 0.70 -49.35 -51.31
N LYS A 192 1.77 -48.87 -51.98
CA LYS A 192 2.38 -49.57 -53.12
C LYS A 192 3.01 -50.91 -52.73
N LEU A 193 3.59 -50.99 -51.53
CA LEU A 193 4.21 -52.22 -51.01
C LEU A 193 3.18 -53.25 -50.53
N SER A 194 1.95 -52.81 -50.23
CA SER A 194 0.88 -53.62 -49.61
C SER A 194 -0.21 -54.06 -50.60
N ASP A 195 0.18 -54.39 -51.84
CA ASP A 195 -0.72 -54.87 -52.90
C ASP A 195 -1.93 -53.95 -53.18
N GLY A 196 -1.74 -52.63 -53.08
CA GLY A 196 -2.75 -51.63 -53.47
C GLY A 196 -3.85 -51.36 -52.44
N ARG A 197 -3.71 -51.85 -51.19
CA ARG A 197 -4.56 -51.38 -50.09
C ARG A 197 -4.11 -50.01 -49.59
N GLU A 198 -5.05 -49.07 -49.50
CA GLU A 198 -4.80 -47.75 -48.93
C GLU A 198 -4.54 -47.84 -47.43
N ILE A 199 -3.42 -47.27 -47.00
CA ILE A 199 -3.01 -47.21 -45.58
C ILE A 199 -2.89 -45.74 -45.18
N HIS A 200 -3.59 -45.38 -44.11
CA HIS A 200 -3.54 -44.04 -43.51
C HIS A 200 -2.78 -44.13 -42.18
N ILE A 201 -1.80 -43.24 -41.98
CA ILE A 201 -1.04 -43.13 -40.74
C ILE A 201 -1.84 -42.25 -39.77
N ILE A 202 -2.11 -42.79 -38.58
CA ILE A 202 -2.86 -42.09 -37.53
C ILE A 202 -1.91 -41.81 -36.37
N GLY A 203 -1.85 -40.55 -35.91
CA GLY A 203 -1.04 -40.12 -34.78
C GLY A 203 -1.34 -38.67 -34.39
N ASP A 204 -0.65 -38.17 -33.37
CA ASP A 204 -0.92 -36.86 -32.74
C ASP A 204 -0.85 -35.66 -33.70
N ILE A 205 -0.12 -35.79 -34.81
CA ILE A 205 0.01 -34.76 -35.86
C ILE A 205 -1.33 -34.52 -36.61
N ASN A 206 -2.23 -35.51 -36.64
CA ASN A 206 -3.56 -35.36 -37.23
C ASN A 206 -4.54 -34.61 -36.31
N CYS A 207 -4.21 -34.49 -35.02
CA CYS A 207 -5.03 -33.81 -34.01
C CYS A 207 -4.59 -32.35 -33.76
N LEU A 208 -3.51 -31.90 -34.41
CA LEU A 208 -2.88 -30.58 -34.32
C LEU A 208 -3.28 -29.64 -35.48
#